data_AF-A0A965TZL8-F1
#
_entry.id   AF-A0A965TZL8-F1
#
_cell.length_a   1.000
_cell.length_b   1.000
_cell.length_c   1.000
_cell.angle_alpha   90.00
_cell.angle_beta   90.00
_cell.angle_gamma   90.00
#
_symmetry.space_group_name_H-M   'P 1'
#
loop_
_entity.id
_entity.type
_entity.pdbx_description
1 polymer ?
#
loop_
_entity_poly.entity_id
_entity_poly.type
_entity_poly.pdbx_seq_one_letter_code
_entity_poly.pdbx_strand_id
1 'polypeptide(L)'
;MSKERNKRLYLALLTKEKDTIYALRPANQAKLLEEKQTLFDNLDILSQSKVLIQILNLFSCNAEKANLTAISGASGAGGVKFQNTILSEDNVTIIYKSPTGVFTKEVCINAL
;
A
#
# COMPACT_ATOMS: atom_id res chain seq x y z
N MET A 1 -16.80 16.21 5.09
CA MET A 1 -16.75 15.28 3.93
C MET A 1 -18.15 15.13 3.38
N SER A 2 -18.33 14.91 2.07
CA SER A 2 -19.62 14.49 1.45
C SER A 2 -19.42 13.12 0.80
N LYS A 3 -20.50 12.38 0.53
CA LYS A 3 -20.39 11.07 -0.16
C LYS A 3 -19.69 11.23 -1.51
N GLU A 4 -20.03 12.25 -2.27
CA GLU A 4 -19.44 12.53 -3.60
C GLU A 4 -17.95 12.82 -3.50
N ARG A 5 -17.51 13.56 -2.47
CA ARG A 5 -16.09 13.81 -2.22
C ARG A 5 -15.35 12.53 -1.85
N ASN A 6 -15.96 11.68 -1.04
CA ASN A 6 -15.39 10.38 -0.67
C ASN A 6 -15.25 9.46 -1.88
N LYS A 7 -16.24 9.40 -2.77
CA LYS A 7 -16.18 8.66 -4.04
C LYS A 7 -15.08 9.15 -4.96
N ARG A 8 -14.92 10.47 -5.10
CA ARG A 8 -13.81 11.06 -5.87
C ARG A 8 -12.46 10.71 -5.29
N LEU A 9 -12.31 10.75 -3.96
CA LEU A 9 -11.06 10.36 -3.31
C LEU A 9 -10.78 8.86 -3.48
N TYR A 10 -11.81 8.01 -3.38
CA TYR A 10 -11.68 6.58 -3.65
C TYR A 10 -11.14 6.30 -5.05
N LEU A 11 -11.73 6.93 -6.07
CA LEU A 11 -11.26 6.86 -7.46
C LEU A 11 -9.81 7.35 -7.60
N ALA A 12 -9.46 8.48 -6.99
CA ALA A 12 -8.10 9.00 -7.04
C ALA A 12 -7.06 8.04 -6.40
N LEU A 13 -7.43 7.40 -5.29
CA LEU A 13 -6.57 6.40 -4.63
C LEU A 13 -6.48 5.11 -5.45
N LEU A 14 -7.58 4.67 -6.06
CA LEU A 14 -7.58 3.52 -6.97
C LEU A 14 -6.69 3.78 -8.19
N THR A 15 -6.83 4.93 -8.85
CA THR A 15 -5.94 5.33 -9.95
C THR A 15 -4.48 5.41 -9.49
N LYS A 16 -4.21 5.91 -8.27
CA LYS A 16 -2.84 5.91 -7.73
C LYS A 16 -2.30 4.48 -7.58
N GLU A 17 -3.09 3.58 -7.02
CA GLU A 17 -2.72 2.17 -6.81
C GLU A 17 -2.54 1.42 -8.14
N LYS A 18 -3.35 1.73 -9.16
CA LYS A 18 -3.42 1.01 -10.45
C LYS A 18 -2.50 1.56 -11.53
N ASP A 19 -2.37 2.89 -11.63
CA ASP A 19 -1.84 3.58 -12.82
C ASP A 19 -0.55 4.37 -12.53
N THR A 20 0.11 4.11 -11.40
CA THR A 20 1.39 4.75 -11.04
C THR A 20 2.43 3.72 -10.60
N ILE A 21 3.56 4.17 -10.03
CA ILE A 21 4.61 3.28 -9.50
C ILE A 21 4.07 2.25 -8.49
N TYR A 22 2.95 2.54 -7.84
CA TYR A 22 2.31 1.64 -6.88
C TYR A 22 1.73 0.38 -7.53
N ALA A 23 1.53 0.37 -8.85
CA ALA A 23 1.17 -0.84 -9.60
C ALA A 23 2.21 -1.95 -9.47
N LEU A 24 3.48 -1.59 -9.24
CA LEU A 24 4.60 -2.52 -9.02
C LEU A 24 4.72 -2.97 -7.56
N ARG A 25 3.92 -2.41 -6.64
CA ARG A 25 4.02 -2.72 -5.22
C ARG A 25 3.59 -4.18 -4.97
N PRO A 26 4.39 -4.97 -4.23
CA PRO A 26 3.94 -6.27 -3.78
C PRO A 26 2.65 -6.15 -2.94
N ALA A 27 1.73 -7.10 -3.09
CA ALA A 27 0.42 -7.08 -2.42
C ALA A 27 -0.44 -5.82 -2.72
N ASN A 28 -0.28 -5.23 -3.91
CA ASN A 28 -1.16 -4.20 -4.46
C ASN A 28 -2.65 -4.60 -4.38
N GLN A 29 -3.53 -3.65 -4.09
CA GLN A 29 -4.97 -3.90 -3.88
C GLN A 29 -5.88 -3.35 -4.99
N ALA A 30 -5.34 -2.84 -6.11
CA ALA A 30 -6.11 -2.17 -7.16
C ALA A 30 -7.29 -3.00 -7.69
N LYS A 31 -7.06 -4.29 -7.99
CA LYS A 31 -8.13 -5.19 -8.48
C LYS A 31 -9.29 -5.30 -7.48
N LEU A 32 -8.99 -5.49 -6.20
CA LEU A 32 -10.01 -5.57 -5.16
C LEU A 32 -10.76 -4.24 -5.01
N LEU A 33 -10.05 -3.12 -5.04
CA LEU A 33 -10.68 -1.79 -4.96
C LEU A 33 -11.59 -1.53 -6.17
N GLU A 34 -11.19 -1.94 -7.36
CA GLU A 34 -12.02 -1.84 -8.57
C GLU A 34 -13.31 -2.69 -8.43
N GLU A 35 -13.19 -3.95 -8.00
CA GLU A 35 -14.34 -4.85 -7.81
C GLU A 35 -15.30 -4.42 -6.69
N LYS A 36 -14.79 -3.70 -5.67
CA LYS A 36 -15.56 -3.32 -4.47
C LYS A 36 -16.03 -1.87 -4.48
N GLN A 37 -15.84 -1.13 -5.57
CA GLN A 37 -16.27 0.26 -5.69
C GLN A 37 -17.78 0.43 -5.43
N THR A 38 -18.63 -0.42 -6.00
CA THR A 38 -20.09 -0.37 -5.78
C THR A 38 -20.46 -0.55 -4.31
N LEU A 39 -19.72 -1.41 -3.58
CA LEU A 39 -19.96 -1.63 -2.16
C LEU A 39 -19.57 -0.40 -1.34
N PHE A 40 -18.41 0.20 -1.64
CA PHE A 40 -17.96 1.46 -1.04
C PHE A 40 -18.97 2.60 -1.27
N ASP A 41 -19.51 2.70 -2.48
CA ASP A 41 -20.46 3.74 -2.86
C ASP A 41 -21.76 3.72 -2.06
N ASN A 42 -22.17 2.52 -1.61
CA ASN A 42 -23.38 2.29 -0.84
C ASN A 42 -23.20 2.51 0.68
N LEU A 43 -21.96 2.59 1.17
CA LEU A 43 -21.69 2.85 2.58
C LEU A 43 -22.21 4.23 3.02
N ASP A 44 -22.49 4.36 4.31
CA ASP A 44 -22.70 5.66 4.93
C ASP A 44 -21.40 6.48 4.95
N ILE A 45 -21.52 7.79 5.17
CA ILE A 45 -20.40 8.71 5.04
C ILE A 45 -19.26 8.46 6.02
N LEU A 46 -19.58 8.00 7.25
CA LEU A 46 -18.58 7.69 8.26
C LEU A 46 -17.82 6.42 7.88
N SER A 47 -18.55 5.39 7.43
CA SER A 47 -17.95 4.14 6.96
C SER A 47 -17.06 4.34 5.73
N GLN A 48 -17.50 5.16 4.76
CA GLN A 48 -16.65 5.56 3.64
C GLN A 48 -15.35 6.23 4.11
N SER A 49 -15.47 7.18 5.05
CA SER A 49 -14.29 7.90 5.58
C SER A 49 -13.31 6.94 6.26
N LYS A 50 -13.81 5.96 7.03
CA LYS A 50 -12.99 4.92 7.65
C LYS A 50 -12.27 4.07 6.60
N VAL A 51 -12.98 3.62 5.56
CA VAL A 51 -12.38 2.85 4.46
C VAL A 51 -11.29 3.66 3.74
N LEU A 52 -11.52 4.95 3.50
CA LEU A 52 -10.52 5.83 2.86
C LEU A 52 -9.24 5.97 3.69
N ILE A 53 -9.35 6.04 5.02
CA ILE A 53 -8.16 6.01 5.91
C ILE A 53 -7.42 4.69 5.75
N GLN A 54 -8.12 3.56 5.68
CA GLN A 54 -7.49 2.25 5.48
C GLN A 54 -6.82 2.14 4.10
N ILE A 55 -7.43 2.68 3.05
CA ILE A 55 -6.82 2.73 1.71
C ILE A 55 -5.59 3.66 1.72
N LEU A 56 -5.63 4.79 2.43
CA LEU A 56 -4.47 5.66 2.59
C LEU A 56 -3.28 4.94 3.24
N ASN A 57 -3.56 4.07 4.22
CA ASN A 57 -2.54 3.24 4.85
C ASN A 57 -1.91 2.21 3.90
N LEU A 58 -2.49 1.95 2.72
CA LEU A 58 -1.77 1.19 1.70
C LEU A 58 -0.57 1.97 1.16
N PHE A 59 -0.55 3.30 1.24
CA PHE A 59 0.56 4.09 0.69
C PHE A 59 1.65 4.41 1.73
N SER A 60 1.51 3.96 2.98
CA SER A 60 2.51 4.17 4.02
C SER A 60 3.72 3.25 3.84
N CYS A 61 4.90 3.74 4.27
CA CYS A 61 6.15 2.99 4.28
C CYS A 61 6.40 2.29 5.63
N ASN A 62 5.33 1.82 6.28
CA ASN A 62 5.41 1.12 7.57
C ASN A 62 4.83 -0.30 7.43
N ALA A 63 4.91 -1.09 8.51
CA ALA A 63 4.38 -2.46 8.54
C ALA A 63 2.87 -2.54 8.79
N GLU A 64 2.17 -1.40 8.76
CA GLU A 64 0.72 -1.37 8.98
C GLU A 64 -0.02 -2.05 7.82
N LYS A 65 -1.15 -2.66 8.16
CA LYS A 65 -2.01 -3.35 7.21
C LYS A 65 -3.36 -2.68 7.19
N ALA A 66 -3.96 -2.60 6.00
CA ALA A 66 -5.27 -2.01 5.82
C ALA A 66 -6.36 -3.01 6.17
N ASN A 67 -7.34 -2.58 6.97
CA ASN A 67 -8.55 -3.35 7.21
C ASN A 67 -9.64 -2.96 6.19
N LEU A 68 -9.82 -3.80 5.18
CA LEU A 68 -10.79 -3.58 4.09
C LEU A 68 -12.08 -4.40 4.28
N THR A 69 -12.36 -4.94 5.46
CA THR A 69 -13.55 -5.79 5.69
C THR A 69 -14.87 -5.05 5.46
N ALA A 70 -14.91 -3.74 5.68
CA ALA A 70 -16.09 -2.90 5.40
C ALA A 70 -16.49 -2.87 3.92
N ILE A 71 -15.57 -3.24 3.02
CA ILE A 71 -15.83 -3.45 1.58
C ILE A 71 -15.63 -4.93 1.19
N SER A 72 -15.81 -5.86 2.14
CA SER A 72 -15.64 -7.30 1.95
C SER A 72 -14.24 -7.70 1.45
N GLY A 73 -13.21 -6.94 1.84
CA GLY A 73 -11.81 -7.29 1.65
C GLY A 73 -11.16 -7.91 2.89
N ALA A 74 -9.85 -8.11 2.84
CA ALA A 74 -9.09 -8.67 3.96
C ALA A 74 -8.94 -7.67 5.12
N SER A 75 -8.84 -8.17 6.34
CA SER A 75 -8.55 -7.36 7.55
C SER A 75 -7.08 -6.91 7.64
N GLY A 76 -6.21 -7.47 6.81
CA GLY A 76 -4.78 -7.16 6.76
C GLY A 76 -4.25 -7.05 5.33
N ALA A 77 -4.93 -6.27 4.50
CA ALA A 77 -4.55 -5.99 3.12
C ALA A 77 -3.26 -5.15 3.01
N GLY A 78 -2.54 -5.30 1.90
CA GLY A 78 -1.28 -4.57 1.64
C GLY A 78 -0.06 -5.08 2.41
N GLY A 79 -0.19 -6.14 3.22
CA GLY A 79 0.92 -6.73 3.95
C GLY A 79 1.86 -7.51 3.04
N VAL A 80 3.14 -7.16 3.03
CA VAL A 80 4.19 -7.87 2.30
C VAL A 80 4.91 -8.83 3.25
N LYS A 81 5.12 -10.07 2.80
CA LYS A 81 5.95 -11.06 3.49
C LYS A 81 7.17 -11.35 2.63
N PHE A 82 8.33 -11.26 3.23
CA PHE A 82 9.59 -11.68 2.61
C PHE A 82 10.04 -13.00 3.21
N GLN A 83 10.86 -13.75 2.48
CA GLN A 83 11.54 -14.90 3.05
C GLN A 83 12.63 -14.41 4.02
N ASN A 84 12.88 -15.16 5.08
CA ASN A 84 13.88 -14.80 6.09
C ASN A 84 15.30 -15.29 5.74
N THR A 85 15.47 -15.84 4.53
CA THR A 85 16.73 -16.39 4.03
C THR A 85 17.19 -15.54 2.86
N ILE A 86 18.48 -15.17 2.86
CA ILE A 86 19.15 -14.54 1.72
C ILE A 86 20.03 -15.62 1.10
N LEU A 87 19.83 -15.88 -0.18
CA LEU A 87 20.59 -16.84 -0.97
C LEU A 87 21.75 -16.14 -1.69
N SER A 88 22.75 -16.91 -2.10
CA SER A 88 23.95 -16.40 -2.78
C SER A 88 23.66 -15.69 -4.13
N GLU A 89 22.57 -16.08 -4.78
CA GLU A 89 22.06 -15.53 -6.03
C GLU A 89 21.21 -14.27 -5.84
N ASP A 90 20.82 -13.95 -4.60
CA ASP A 90 20.01 -12.78 -4.31
C ASP A 90 20.85 -11.51 -4.44
N ASN A 91 20.37 -10.54 -5.21
CA ASN A 91 21.02 -9.24 -5.34
C ASN A 91 20.60 -8.34 -4.17
N VAL A 92 21.28 -8.46 -3.03
CA VAL A 92 20.97 -7.69 -1.81
C VAL A 92 22.05 -6.65 -1.52
N THR A 93 21.61 -5.42 -1.25
CA THR A 93 22.47 -4.29 -0.88
C THR A 93 22.03 -3.67 0.43
N ILE A 94 22.97 -3.46 1.35
CA ILE A 94 22.75 -2.71 2.58
C ILE A 94 22.93 -1.22 2.27
N ILE A 95 21.91 -0.42 2.61
CA ILE A 95 21.88 1.02 2.36
C ILE A 95 22.02 1.75 3.70
N TYR A 96 23.18 2.36 3.95
CA TYR A 96 23.40 3.23 5.09
C TYR A 96 23.05 4.67 4.71
N LYS A 97 22.13 5.30 5.45
CA LYS A 97 21.74 6.71 5.25
C LYS A 97 22.14 7.57 6.44
N SER A 98 22.57 8.80 6.19
CA SER A 98 22.75 9.81 7.24
C SER A 98 21.41 10.13 7.92
N PRO A 99 21.39 10.73 9.13
CA PRO A 99 20.14 11.10 9.81
C PRO A 99 19.23 12.01 8.98
N THR A 100 19.82 12.86 8.14
CA THR A 100 19.10 13.76 7.21
C THR A 100 18.78 13.10 5.87
N GLY A 101 19.29 11.89 5.60
CA GLY A 101 19.13 11.19 4.33
C GLY A 101 19.95 11.76 3.16
N VAL A 102 20.78 12.78 3.38
CA VAL A 102 21.58 13.44 2.33
C VAL A 102 22.72 12.55 1.82
N PHE A 103 23.39 11.84 2.73
CA PHE A 103 24.50 10.96 2.37
C PHE A 103 24.03 9.52 2.41
N THR A 104 24.35 8.76 1.35
CA THR A 104 24.02 7.34 1.23
C THR A 104 25.29 6.56 0.89
N LYS A 105 25.49 5.43 1.58
CA LYS A 105 26.51 4.44 1.26
C LYS A 105 25.83 3.09 1.00
N GLU A 106 26.16 2.48 -0.13
CA GLU A 106 25.64 1.18 -0.54
C GLU A 106 26.74 0.12 -0.43
N VAL A 107 26.40 -1.04 0.14
CA VAL A 107 27.31 -2.18 0.27
C VAL A 107 26.58 -3.43 -0.21
N CYS A 108 27.03 -4.01 -1.32
CA CYS A 108 26.50 -5.29 -1.82
C CYS A 108 26.93 -6.43 -0.88
N ILE A 109 25.99 -7.30 -0.49
CA ILE A 109 26.28 -8.40 0.45
C ILE A 109 27.11 -9.49 -0.23
N ASN A 110 26.92 -9.73 -1.53
CA ASN A 110 27.63 -10.78 -2.27
C ASN A 110 29.07 -10.38 -2.66
N ALA A 111 29.52 -9.18 -2.27
CA ALA A 111 30.88 -8.68 -2.52
C ALA A 111 31.77 -8.72 -1.26
N LEU A 112 31.26 -9.28 -0.16
CA LEU A 112 31.96 -9.51 1.11
C LEU A 112 32.43 -10.97 1.19
#